data_AF-A0A9D5N0D3-F1
#
_entry.id   AF-A0A9D5N0D3-F1
#
_cell.length_a   1.000
_cell.length_b   1.000
_cell.length_c   1.000
_cell.angle_alpha   90.00
_cell.angle_beta   90.00
_cell.angle_gamma   90.00
#
_symmetry.space_group_name_H-M   'P 1'
#
loop_
_entity.id
_entity.type
_entity.pdbx_description
1 polymer ?
#
loop_
_entity_poly.entity_id
_entity_poly.type
_entity_poly.pdbx_seq_one_letter_code
_entity_poly.pdbx_strand_id
1 'polypeptide(L)'
;MVLYQKYSRKDVCRLLNWERDDSSTIYGYKIKNGTCPIFVTYEKKENIASSTKYEDQFINNRVFSWLTRSRVSIESTETQEIIHHKENGLRIFLFIKKSDGEGTDFYYMGKVKPIVWSETTIKNDNGKALPIMNFQMELEHSVRNDIYDYFTR
;
A
#
# COMPACT_ATOMS: atom_id res chain seq x y z
N MET A 1 -12.48 -11.57 -4.02
CA MET A 1 -11.26 -11.72 -3.18
C MET A 1 -11.71 -11.97 -1.75
N VAL A 2 -11.07 -12.92 -1.07
CA VAL A 2 -11.39 -13.34 0.30
C VAL A 2 -10.31 -12.79 1.23
N LEU A 3 -10.72 -12.19 2.36
CA LEU A 3 -9.79 -11.62 3.33
C LEU A 3 -8.77 -12.66 3.81
N TYR A 4 -7.51 -12.22 3.95
CA TYR A 4 -6.36 -12.98 4.45
C TYR A 4 -5.96 -14.19 3.62
N GLN A 5 -6.51 -14.34 2.41
CA GLN A 5 -6.00 -15.30 1.44
C GLN A 5 -4.82 -14.68 0.66
N LYS A 6 -3.91 -15.55 0.22
CA LYS A 6 -2.75 -15.17 -0.58
C LYS A 6 -3.15 -15.01 -2.05
N TYR A 7 -2.67 -13.94 -2.69
CA TYR A 7 -2.88 -13.67 -4.10
C TYR A 7 -1.57 -13.22 -4.74
N SER A 8 -1.27 -13.75 -5.92
CA SER A 8 -0.21 -13.19 -6.76
C SER A 8 -0.68 -11.90 -7.44
N ARG A 9 0.25 -11.05 -7.89
CA ARG A 9 -0.11 -9.87 -8.71
C ARG A 9 -0.91 -10.24 -9.96
N LYS A 10 -0.62 -11.41 -10.54
CA LYS A 10 -1.30 -11.95 -11.71
C LYS A 10 -2.75 -12.32 -11.41
N ASP A 11 -3.01 -12.93 -10.24
CA ASP A 11 -4.36 -13.23 -9.81
C ASP A 11 -5.17 -11.96 -9.59
N VAL A 12 -4.56 -10.94 -8.97
CA VAL A 12 -5.21 -9.65 -8.75
C VAL A 12 -5.56 -8.97 -10.09
N CYS A 13 -4.66 -8.92 -11.06
CA CYS A 13 -4.96 -8.37 -12.40
C CYS A 13 -6.18 -9.05 -13.03
N ARG A 14 -6.26 -10.39 -12.94
CA ARG A 14 -7.39 -11.17 -13.46
C ARG A 14 -8.68 -10.87 -12.71
N LEU A 15 -8.64 -10.86 -11.38
CA LEU A 15 -9.81 -10.61 -10.53
C LEU A 15 -10.34 -9.19 -10.65
N LEU A 16 -9.49 -8.22 -11.02
CA LEU A 16 -9.88 -6.84 -11.28
C LEU A 16 -10.29 -6.60 -12.75
N ASN A 17 -10.39 -7.65 -13.57
CA ASN A 17 -10.73 -7.57 -15.00
C ASN A 17 -9.82 -6.63 -15.80
N TRP A 18 -8.52 -6.65 -15.53
CA TRP A 18 -7.56 -5.91 -16.36
C TRP A 18 -7.29 -6.70 -17.63
N GLU A 19 -7.56 -6.10 -18.79
CA GLU A 19 -7.49 -6.75 -20.11
C GLU A 19 -6.10 -7.30 -20.49
N ARG A 20 -5.04 -6.79 -19.87
CA ARG A 20 -3.65 -7.23 -20.07
C ARG A 20 -3.04 -7.62 -18.74
N ASP A 21 -2.15 -8.61 -18.77
CA ASP A 21 -1.32 -8.99 -17.63
C ASP A 21 -0.28 -7.89 -17.37
N ASP A 22 -0.71 -6.88 -16.62
CA ASP A 22 0.13 -5.75 -16.21
C ASP A 22 0.92 -6.06 -14.93
N SER A 23 0.97 -7.31 -14.47
CA SER A 23 1.55 -7.69 -13.17
C SER A 23 3.01 -7.27 -13.00
N SER A 24 3.77 -7.22 -14.10
CA SER A 24 5.17 -6.75 -14.14
C SER A 24 5.31 -5.22 -14.01
N THR A 25 4.23 -4.46 -14.20
CA THR A 25 4.23 -2.99 -14.24
C THR A 25 3.57 -2.33 -13.03
N ILE A 26 3.13 -3.12 -12.04
CA ILE A 26 2.44 -2.57 -10.87
C ILE A 26 3.41 -1.79 -9.96
N TYR A 27 4.68 -2.20 -9.83
CA TYR A 27 5.71 -1.49 -9.05
C TYR A 27 5.19 -0.88 -7.73
N GLY A 28 4.64 -1.71 -6.85
CA GLY A 28 4.00 -1.29 -5.60
C GLY A 28 2.50 -1.06 -5.77
N TYR A 29 2.05 -0.15 -6.63
CA TYR A 29 0.63 0.11 -6.86
C TYR A 29 0.36 0.68 -8.25
N LYS A 30 -0.87 0.49 -8.75
CA LYS A 30 -1.28 1.02 -10.06
C LYS A 30 -2.75 1.36 -10.07
N ILE A 31 -3.10 2.54 -10.55
CA ILE A 31 -4.49 2.96 -10.77
C ILE A 31 -4.89 2.56 -12.20
N LYS A 32 -5.95 1.78 -12.33
CA LYS A 32 -6.51 1.37 -13.62
C LYS A 32 -7.95 0.90 -13.46
N ASN A 33 -8.81 1.19 -14.43
CA ASN A 33 -10.21 0.72 -14.48
C ASN A 33 -10.99 0.96 -13.17
N GLY A 34 -10.79 2.12 -12.52
CA GLY A 34 -11.43 2.46 -11.25
C GLY A 34 -10.96 1.61 -10.06
N THR A 35 -9.77 1.04 -10.14
CA THR A 35 -9.18 0.22 -9.08
C THR A 35 -7.72 0.59 -8.81
N CYS A 36 -7.30 0.49 -7.55
CA CYS A 36 -5.93 0.72 -7.10
C CYS A 36 -5.49 -0.40 -6.15
N PRO A 37 -4.95 -1.52 -6.65
CA PRO A 37 -4.26 -2.49 -5.81
C PRO A 37 -2.90 -1.93 -5.34
N ILE A 38 -2.68 -1.96 -4.03
CA ILE A 38 -1.44 -1.57 -3.35
C ILE A 38 -0.79 -2.84 -2.78
N PHE A 39 0.46 -3.09 -3.16
CA PHE A 39 1.28 -4.22 -2.74
C PHE A 39 2.45 -3.72 -1.91
N VAL A 40 2.48 -4.15 -0.65
CA VAL A 40 3.50 -3.76 0.33
C VAL A 40 4.29 -5.00 0.74
N THR A 41 5.62 -4.87 0.74
CA THR A 41 6.50 -5.81 1.45
C THR A 41 6.76 -5.22 2.83
N TYR A 42 6.22 -5.84 3.86
CA TYR A 42 6.28 -5.38 5.24
C TYR A 42 7.59 -5.85 5.88
N GLU A 43 8.41 -4.89 6.29
CA GLU A 43 9.66 -5.12 7.02
C GLU A 43 9.51 -4.66 8.46
N LYS A 44 9.72 -5.58 9.41
CA LYS A 44 9.72 -5.25 10.83
C LYS A 44 11.07 -4.60 11.18
N LYS A 45 11.06 -3.36 11.66
CA LYS A 45 12.24 -2.74 12.27
C LYS A 45 12.28 -3.01 13.77
N GLU A 46 13.31 -3.73 14.22
CA GLU A 46 13.49 -4.06 15.65
C GLU A 46 14.16 -2.96 16.48
N ASN A 47 14.57 -1.82 15.90
CA ASN A 47 15.15 -0.70 16.65
C ASN A 47 14.88 0.64 15.95
N ILE A 48 13.94 1.42 16.48
CA ILE A 48 13.61 2.75 15.93
C ILE A 48 14.38 3.83 16.69
N ALA A 49 15.49 4.30 16.13
CA ALA A 49 15.91 5.68 16.37
C ALA A 49 14.81 6.59 15.82
N SER A 50 14.30 7.50 16.65
CA SER A 50 13.08 8.31 16.49
C SER A 50 13.06 9.29 15.30
N SER A 51 13.98 9.19 14.35
CA SER A 51 14.16 10.14 13.25
C SER A 51 13.57 9.72 11.90
N THR A 52 12.98 8.53 11.78
CA THR A 52 12.48 8.01 10.49
C THR A 52 11.07 7.42 10.63
N LYS A 53 10.08 8.28 10.90
CA LYS A 53 8.66 7.89 11.12
C LYS A 53 7.88 7.51 9.85
N TYR A 54 8.50 7.58 8.68
CA TYR A 54 7.82 7.46 7.40
C TYR A 54 8.27 6.18 6.70
N GLU A 55 7.64 5.06 7.05
CA GLU A 55 7.71 3.78 6.35
C GLU A 55 6.33 3.12 6.34
N ASP A 56 6.17 2.08 5.51
CA ASP A 56 4.95 1.28 5.45
C ASP A 56 4.77 0.50 6.76
N GLN A 57 3.73 0.80 7.54
CA GLN A 57 3.52 0.17 8.85
C GLN A 57 2.07 0.15 9.29
N PHE A 58 1.72 -0.82 10.15
CA PHE A 58 0.49 -0.76 10.90
C PHE A 58 0.58 0.29 12.02
N ILE A 59 -0.31 1.28 12.01
CA ILE A 59 -0.47 2.21 13.15
C ILE A 59 -1.28 1.52 14.26
N ASN A 60 -2.28 0.75 13.86
CA ASN A 60 -3.07 -0.14 14.70
C ASN A 60 -3.75 -1.21 13.81
N ASN A 61 -4.61 -2.04 14.39
CA ASN A 61 -5.32 -3.10 13.65
C ASN A 61 -6.37 -2.60 12.65
N ARG A 62 -6.52 -1.29 12.45
CA ARG A 62 -7.51 -0.68 11.55
C ARG A 62 -6.91 0.40 10.64
N VAL A 63 -5.70 0.87 10.92
CA VAL A 63 -5.04 1.93 10.17
C VAL A 63 -3.66 1.49 9.74
N PHE A 64 -3.41 1.57 8.44
CA PHE A 64 -2.13 1.28 7.81
C PHE A 64 -1.53 2.56 7.23
N SER A 65 -0.31 2.91 7.63
CA SER A 65 0.49 3.97 7.02
C SER A 65 1.16 3.41 5.78
N TRP A 66 0.94 4.04 4.63
CA TRP A 66 1.50 3.65 3.35
C TRP A 66 2.22 4.83 2.67
N LEU A 67 3.36 4.57 2.05
CA LEU A 67 4.10 5.53 1.23
C LEU A 67 3.97 5.22 -0.26
N THR A 68 3.79 6.27 -1.06
CA THR A 68 3.84 6.15 -2.52
C THR A 68 5.26 5.82 -3.00
N ARG A 69 5.42 5.66 -4.32
CA ARG A 69 6.74 5.71 -4.94
C ARG A 69 7.35 7.10 -4.76
N SER A 70 8.67 7.20 -4.90
CA SER A 70 9.38 8.49 -4.96
C SER A 70 8.93 9.30 -6.19
N ARG A 71 9.07 10.62 -6.13
CA ARG A 71 8.66 11.59 -7.17
C ARG A 71 7.15 11.74 -7.31
N VAL A 72 6.42 11.38 -6.28
CA VAL A 72 4.97 11.55 -6.18
C VAL A 72 4.71 12.63 -5.15
N SER A 73 4.11 13.72 -5.59
CA SER A 73 3.76 14.88 -4.78
C SER A 73 2.24 14.96 -4.59
N ILE A 74 1.79 15.94 -3.81
CA ILE A 74 0.39 16.26 -3.64
C ILE A 74 -0.29 16.57 -4.98
N GLU A 75 0.42 17.21 -5.91
CA GLU A 75 -0.09 17.60 -7.24
C GLU A 75 -0.09 16.45 -8.26
N SER A 76 0.46 15.28 -7.92
CA SER A 76 0.51 14.15 -8.85
C SER A 76 -0.89 13.60 -9.12
N THR A 77 -1.18 13.24 -10.37
CA THR A 77 -2.50 12.71 -10.79
C THR A 77 -2.93 11.53 -9.91
N GLU A 78 -2.03 10.59 -9.64
CA GLU A 78 -2.33 9.43 -8.80
C GLU A 78 -2.66 9.80 -7.35
N THR A 79 -2.01 10.84 -6.80
CA THR A 79 -2.33 11.37 -5.46
C THR A 79 -3.74 11.92 -5.44
N GLN A 80 -4.08 12.75 -6.43
CA GLN A 80 -5.41 13.35 -6.54
C GLN A 80 -6.49 12.27 -6.72
N GLU A 81 -6.25 11.25 -7.55
CA GLU A 81 -7.18 10.14 -7.72
C GLU A 81 -7.43 9.37 -6.40
N ILE A 82 -6.39 9.18 -5.58
CA ILE A 82 -6.50 8.51 -4.28
C ILE A 82 -7.24 9.39 -3.27
N ILE A 83 -6.91 10.69 -3.18
CA ILE A 83 -7.58 11.65 -2.28
C ILE A 83 -9.08 11.71 -2.61
N HIS A 84 -9.40 11.88 -3.89
CA HIS A 84 -10.78 12.02 -4.38
C HIS A 84 -11.47 10.67 -4.67
N HIS A 85 -11.00 9.57 -4.05
CA HIS A 85 -11.51 8.21 -4.32
C HIS A 85 -13.03 8.05 -4.22
N LYS A 86 -13.69 8.82 -3.34
CA LYS A 86 -15.16 8.78 -3.19
C LYS A 86 -15.88 9.40 -4.38
N GLU A 87 -15.34 10.49 -4.92
CA GLU A 87 -15.95 11.27 -6.00
C GLU A 87 -15.77 10.55 -7.34
N ASN A 88 -14.61 9.95 -7.57
CA ASN A 88 -14.30 9.21 -8.80
C ASN A 88 -14.66 7.69 -8.72
N GLY A 89 -15.11 7.21 -7.56
CA GLY A 89 -15.46 5.80 -7.33
C GLY A 89 -14.26 4.83 -7.30
N LEU A 90 -13.03 5.33 -7.09
CA LEU A 90 -11.82 4.52 -7.03
C LEU A 90 -11.87 3.55 -5.85
N ARG A 91 -11.72 2.26 -6.14
CA ARG A 91 -11.63 1.20 -5.13
C ARG A 91 -10.17 0.86 -4.86
N ILE A 92 -9.74 1.07 -3.63
CA ILE A 92 -8.35 0.83 -3.21
C ILE A 92 -8.28 -0.48 -2.42
N PHE A 93 -7.35 -1.34 -2.78
CA PHE A 93 -7.19 -2.69 -2.21
C PHE A 93 -5.78 -2.84 -1.65
N LEU A 94 -5.65 -3.33 -0.41
CA LEU A 94 -4.36 -3.50 0.25
C LEU A 94 -3.93 -4.96 0.25
N PHE A 95 -2.69 -5.20 -0.16
CA PHE A 95 -2.02 -6.50 -0.20
C PHE A 95 -0.68 -6.41 0.50
N ILE A 96 -0.44 -7.27 1.49
CA ILE A 96 0.79 -7.23 2.30
C ILE A 96 1.46 -8.60 2.28
N LYS A 97 2.78 -8.63 2.15
CA LYS A 97 3.60 -9.81 2.43
C LYS A 97 4.70 -9.47 3.43
N LYS A 98 5.19 -10.46 4.17
CA LYS A 98 6.36 -10.30 5.03
C LYS A 98 7.64 -10.41 4.17
N SER A 99 8.74 -9.79 4.60
CA SER A 99 10.01 -9.79 3.87
C SER A 99 10.82 -11.09 4.03
N ASP A 100 10.42 -11.98 4.93
CA ASP A 100 11.11 -13.20 5.37
C ASP A 100 11.13 -14.37 4.36
N GLY A 101 10.85 -14.11 3.08
CA GLY A 101 11.02 -15.09 2.01
C GLY A 101 9.85 -16.06 1.81
N GLU A 102 8.68 -15.80 2.40
CA GLU A 102 7.45 -16.62 2.30
C GLU A 102 6.78 -16.66 0.90
N GLY A 103 7.55 -16.44 -0.17
CA GLY A 103 7.10 -16.49 -1.56
C GLY A 103 6.80 -15.14 -2.20
N THR A 104 6.15 -15.20 -3.36
CA THR A 104 5.83 -14.03 -4.19
C THR A 104 4.45 -13.44 -3.93
N ASP A 105 3.63 -14.15 -3.16
CA ASP A 105 2.21 -13.85 -3.00
C ASP A 105 1.96 -12.96 -1.79
N PHE A 106 0.85 -12.22 -1.83
CA PHE A 106 0.49 -11.23 -0.84
C PHE A 106 -0.84 -11.57 -0.19
N TYR A 107 -0.94 -11.39 1.12
CA TYR A 107 -2.18 -11.46 1.86
C TYR A 107 -3.09 -10.29 1.46
N TYR A 108 -4.31 -10.59 1.03
CA TYR A 108 -5.32 -9.55 0.82
C TYR A 108 -5.88 -9.07 2.16
N MET A 109 -5.62 -7.80 2.48
CA MET A 109 -6.02 -7.20 3.76
C MET A 109 -7.40 -6.52 3.71
N GLY A 110 -7.99 -6.41 2.52
CA GLY A 110 -9.29 -5.77 2.34
C GLY A 110 -9.23 -4.49 1.52
N LYS A 111 -10.39 -3.84 1.39
CA LYS A 111 -10.45 -2.48 0.86
C LYS A 111 -10.02 -1.49 1.93
N VAL A 112 -9.45 -0.40 1.47
CA VAL A 112 -9.00 0.69 2.32
C VAL A 112 -9.43 2.03 1.77
N LYS A 113 -9.44 3.05 2.62
CA LYS A 113 -9.71 4.44 2.23
C LYS A 113 -8.70 5.38 2.91
N PRO A 114 -8.17 6.39 2.21
CA PRO A 114 -7.33 7.40 2.84
C PRO A 114 -8.13 8.23 3.83
N ILE A 115 -7.55 8.45 5.01
CA ILE A 115 -8.12 9.29 6.08
C ILE A 115 -7.21 10.47 6.44
N VAL A 116 -5.90 10.33 6.23
CA VAL A 116 -4.90 11.39 6.43
C VAL A 116 -3.86 11.25 5.31
N TRP A 117 -3.38 12.37 4.79
CA TRP A 117 -2.28 12.38 3.83
C TRP A 117 -1.37 13.59 4.04
N SER A 118 -0.10 13.42 3.74
CA SER A 118 0.89 14.50 3.80
C SER A 118 2.02 14.26 2.81
N GLU A 119 2.45 15.32 2.13
CA GLU A 119 3.69 15.29 1.36
C GLU A 119 4.90 15.39 2.28
N THR A 120 5.94 14.61 1.98
CA THR A 120 7.26 14.67 2.61
C THR A 120 8.34 14.42 1.56
N THR A 121 9.59 14.22 2.00
CA THR A 121 10.70 13.94 1.09
C THR A 121 11.48 12.70 1.49
N ILE A 122 11.99 12.00 0.48
CA ILE A 122 12.95 10.90 0.62
C ILE A 122 14.22 11.25 -0.15
N LYS A 123 15.39 10.90 0.39
CA LYS A 123 16.66 11.08 -0.31
C LYS A 123 16.92 9.87 -1.22
N ASN A 124 17.32 10.12 -2.46
CA ASN A 124 17.85 9.08 -3.33
C ASN A 124 19.35 8.85 -3.07
N ASP A 125 19.94 7.89 -3.80
CA ASP A 125 21.37 7.52 -3.69
C ASP A 125 22.34 8.70 -3.92
N ASN A 126 21.90 9.72 -4.67
CA ASN A 126 22.67 10.95 -4.93
C ASN A 126 22.42 12.04 -3.88
N GLY A 127 21.72 11.74 -2.79
CA GLY A 127 21.37 12.69 -1.73
C GLY A 127 20.29 13.71 -2.09
N LYS A 128 19.69 13.62 -3.30
CA LYS A 128 18.63 14.52 -3.75
C LYS A 128 17.32 14.18 -3.04
N ALA A 129 16.70 15.19 -2.43
CA ALA A 129 15.35 15.08 -1.89
C ALA A 129 14.33 14.97 -3.04
N LEU A 130 13.52 13.91 -3.01
CA LEU A 130 12.42 13.65 -3.93
C LEU A 130 11.12 13.66 -3.14
N PRO A 131 10.03 14.23 -3.70
CA PRO A 131 8.74 14.22 -3.02
C PRO A 131 8.20 12.80 -2.92
N ILE A 132 7.48 12.53 -1.85
CA ILE A 132 6.78 11.28 -1.59
C ILE A 132 5.54 11.59 -0.74
N MET A 133 4.44 10.89 -1.01
CA MET A 133 3.21 11.04 -0.22
C MET A 133 3.11 9.93 0.81
N ASN A 134 2.76 10.30 2.05
CA ASN A 134 2.33 9.36 3.07
C ASN A 134 0.81 9.43 3.20
N PHE A 135 0.15 8.27 3.16
CA PHE A 135 -1.28 8.10 3.40
C PHE A 135 -1.49 7.21 4.61
N GLN A 136 -2.35 7.64 5.53
CA GLN A 136 -2.96 6.74 6.51
C GLN A 136 -4.25 6.20 5.92
N MET A 137 -4.30 4.88 5.76
CA MET A 137 -5.37 4.14 5.13
C MET A 137 -6.18 3.41 6.19
N GLU A 138 -7.47 3.73 6.31
CA GLU A 138 -8.39 2.98 7.17
C GLU A 138 -8.86 1.72 6.44
N LEU A 139 -8.69 0.55 7.06
CA LEU A 139 -9.23 -0.72 6.57
C LEU A 139 -10.74 -0.79 6.81
N GLU A 140 -11.49 -1.26 5.80
CA GLU A 140 -12.94 -1.46 5.91
C GLU A 140 -13.30 -2.42 7.06
N HIS A 141 -12.47 -3.46 7.24
CA HIS A 141 -12.56 -4.40 8.35
C HIS A 141 -11.28 -4.35 9.18
N SER A 142 -11.41 -4.36 10.50
CA SER A 142 -10.25 -4.48 11.39
C SER A 142 -9.52 -5.80 11.14
N VAL A 143 -8.20 -5.75 11.12
CA VAL A 143 -7.32 -6.90 10.96
C VAL A 143 -7.52 -7.85 12.14
N ARG A 144 -7.73 -9.13 11.84
CA ARG A 144 -7.86 -10.19 12.84
C ARG A 144 -6.57 -10.26 13.67
N ASN A 145 -6.68 -10.41 14.99
CA ASN A 145 -5.54 -10.27 15.90
C ASN A 145 -4.37 -11.21 15.57
N ASP A 146 -4.63 -12.44 15.17
CA ASP A 146 -3.60 -13.40 14.73
C ASP A 146 -2.84 -12.95 13.47
N ILE A 147 -3.54 -12.35 12.49
CA ILE A 147 -2.91 -11.77 11.29
C ILE A 147 -2.12 -10.51 11.65
N TYR A 148 -2.68 -9.67 12.50
CA TYR A 148 -2.01 -8.47 12.98
C TYR A 148 -0.71 -8.81 13.73
N ASP A 149 -0.79 -9.75 14.67
CA ASP A 149 0.36 -10.26 15.42
C ASP A 149 1.38 -10.90 14.47
N TYR A 150 0.97 -11.66 13.46
CA TYR A 150 1.88 -12.25 12.47
C TYR A 150 2.73 -11.21 11.72
N PHE A 151 2.16 -10.05 11.36
CA PHE A 151 2.90 -8.99 10.68
C PHE A 151 3.71 -8.10 11.64
N THR A 152 3.19 -7.85 12.83
CA THR A 152 3.80 -6.90 13.77
C THR A 152 4.82 -7.53 14.73
N ARG A 153 4.82 -8.86 14.85
CA ARG A 153 5.76 -9.62 15.69
C ARG A 153 6.86 -10.32 14.90
#